data_AF-A0A380FCD6-F1
#
_entry.id   AF-A0A380FCD6-F1
#
_cell.length_a   1.000
_cell.length_b   1.000
_cell.length_c   1.000
_cell.angle_alpha   90.00
_cell.angle_beta   90.00
_cell.angle_gamma   90.00
#
_symmetry.space_group_name_H-M   'P 1'
#
loop_
_entity.id
_entity.type
_entity.pdbx_description
1 polymer ?
#
loop_
_entity_poly.entity_id
_entity_poly.type
_entity_poly.pdbx_seq_one_letter_code
_entity_poly.pdbx_strand_id
1 'polypeptide(L)'
;MRLSGSDALTIADKLYKGQKSLKDVATHTINYGHIVDPESNEVVEEVMVSVLRGPKTFTREDIVEINCHGGILTINRVLELTMTYGARIAEPGEYTKRAFLNGPH
;
A
#
# COMPACT_ATOMS: atom_id res chain seq x y z
N MET A 1 7.31 0.06 2.26
CA MET A 1 6.29 1.07 2.64
C MET A 1 4.99 0.36 2.99
N ARG A 2 4.19 0.92 3.90
CA ARG A 2 2.89 0.35 4.29
C ARG A 2 1.78 1.41 4.18
N LEU A 3 0.61 0.99 3.70
CA LEU A 3 -0.66 1.71 3.74
C LEU A 3 -1.65 0.92 4.59
N SER A 4 -2.47 1.61 5.41
CA SER A 4 -3.56 1.01 6.18
C SER A 4 -4.80 1.90 6.14
N GLY A 5 -5.97 1.28 5.98
CA GLY A 5 -7.25 1.97 5.97
C GLY A 5 -8.15 1.49 4.83
N SER A 6 -9.39 1.98 4.81
CA SER A 6 -10.40 1.62 3.79
C SER A 6 -9.94 1.89 2.35
N ASP A 7 -9.12 2.92 2.15
CA ASP A 7 -8.67 3.34 0.83
C ASP A 7 -7.31 2.75 0.45
N ALA A 8 -6.65 2.01 1.34
CA ALA A 8 -5.30 1.50 1.12
C ALA A 8 -5.19 0.66 -0.16
N LEU A 9 -6.15 -0.23 -0.39
CA LEU A 9 -6.19 -1.05 -1.59
C LEU A 9 -6.49 -0.24 -2.85
N THR A 10 -7.40 0.73 -2.77
CA THR A 10 -7.76 1.59 -3.91
C THR A 10 -6.60 2.47 -4.34
N ILE A 11 -5.88 3.07 -3.40
CA ILE A 11 -4.70 3.91 -3.68
C ILE A 11 -3.59 3.06 -4.28
N ALA A 12 -3.27 1.93 -3.66
CA ALA A 12 -2.22 1.05 -4.16
C ALA A 12 -2.53 0.49 -5.55
N ASP A 13 -3.77 0.04 -5.78
CA ASP A 13 -4.23 -0.49 -7.07
C ASP A 13 -4.15 0.55 -8.20
N LYS A 14 -4.46 1.82 -7.90
CA LYS A 14 -4.35 2.92 -8.86
C LYS A 14 -2.91 3.16 -9.33
N LEU A 15 -1.95 2.97 -8.42
CA LEU A 15 -0.52 3.18 -8.66
C LEU A 15 0.18 1.94 -9.19
N TYR A 16 -0.43 0.76 -9.05
CA TYR A 16 0.20 -0.52 -9.36
C TYR A 16 -0.16 -1.00 -10.76
N LYS A 17 0.86 -1.50 -11.47
CA LYS A 17 0.70 -2.18 -12.75
C LYS A 17 1.37 -3.54 -12.69
N GLY A 18 0.56 -4.60 -12.70
CA GLY A 18 1.02 -5.99 -12.74
C GLY A 18 0.06 -6.87 -13.52
N GLN A 19 0.18 -8.19 -13.34
CA GLN A 19 -0.62 -9.16 -14.09
C GLN A 19 -2.12 -9.09 -13.76
N LYS A 20 -2.46 -8.74 -12.52
CA LYS A 20 -3.83 -8.62 -12.01
C LYS A 20 -3.97 -7.31 -11.24
N SER A 21 -5.17 -6.73 -11.21
CA SER A 21 -5.49 -5.65 -10.26
C SER A 21 -5.30 -6.16 -8.82
N LEU A 22 -4.79 -5.31 -7.93
CA LEU A 22 -4.68 -5.64 -6.50
C LEU A 22 -6.07 -5.83 -5.85
N LYS A 23 -7.14 -5.32 -6.47
CA LYS A 23 -8.51 -5.57 -6.02
C LYS A 23 -8.95 -7.01 -6.27
N ASP A 24 -8.37 -7.69 -7.26
CA ASP A 24 -8.79 -9.02 -7.71
C ASP A 24 -7.92 -10.16 -7.16
N VAL A 25 -6.78 -9.85 -6.54
CA VAL A 25 -5.90 -10.87 -5.94
C VAL A 25 -6.44 -11.35 -4.61
N ALA A 26 -6.08 -12.57 -4.19
CA ALA A 26 -6.42 -13.07 -2.87
C ALA A 26 -5.73 -12.25 -1.76
N THR A 27 -6.30 -12.24 -0.55
CA THR A 27 -5.60 -11.68 0.61
C THR A 27 -4.45 -12.58 1.03
N HIS A 28 -3.45 -12.01 1.70
CA HIS A 28 -2.23 -12.67 2.17
C HIS A 28 -1.40 -13.26 1.02
N THR A 29 -1.41 -12.60 -0.14
CA THR A 29 -0.55 -12.92 -1.28
C THR A 29 0.42 -11.78 -1.58
N ILE A 30 1.49 -12.10 -2.28
CA ILE A 30 2.48 -11.16 -2.79
C ILE A 30 2.36 -11.11 -4.32
N ASN A 31 2.36 -9.90 -4.87
CA ASN A 31 2.12 -9.65 -6.29
C ASN A 31 3.27 -8.81 -6.84
N TYR A 32 3.96 -9.36 -7.83
CA TYR A 32 5.04 -8.67 -8.54
C TYR A 32 4.48 -7.69 -9.57
N GLY A 33 5.08 -6.51 -9.70
CA GLY A 33 4.72 -5.54 -10.73
C GLY A 33 5.50 -4.24 -10.58
N HIS A 34 4.92 -3.14 -11.04
CA HIS A 34 5.54 -1.83 -11.03
C HIS A 34 4.63 -0.80 -10.36
N ILE A 35 5.24 0.19 -9.72
CA ILE A 35 4.57 1.45 -9.42
C ILE A 35 4.72 2.36 -10.64
N VAL A 36 3.60 2.89 -11.10
CA VAL A 36 3.51 3.78 -12.27
C VAL A 36 2.83 5.06 -11.83
N ASP A 37 3.35 6.20 -12.28
CA ASP A 37 2.65 7.47 -12.14
C ASP A 37 1.46 7.53 -13.13
N PRO A 38 0.21 7.61 -12.66
CA PRO A 38 -0.96 7.63 -13.54
C PRO A 38 -1.05 8.86 -14.45
N GLU A 39 -0.36 9.96 -14.13
CA GLU A 39 -0.39 11.17 -14.95
C GLU A 39 0.58 11.05 -16.14
N SER A 40 1.81 10.63 -15.87
CA SER A 40 2.87 10.55 -16.89
C SER A 40 3.01 9.18 -17.56
N ASN A 41 2.39 8.12 -17.00
CA ASN A 41 2.66 6.71 -17.31
C ASN A 41 4.12 6.28 -17.11
N GLU A 42 4.93 7.05 -16.37
CA GLU A 42 6.30 6.71 -16.03
C GLU A 42 6.35 5.54 -15.04
N VAL A 43 7.19 4.54 -15.31
CA VAL A 43 7.53 3.48 -14.35
C VAL A 43 8.48 4.05 -13.31
N VAL A 44 8.01 4.11 -12.06
CA VAL A 44 8.77 4.68 -10.94
C VAL A 44 9.64 3.64 -10.26
N GLU A 45 9.13 2.43 -10.06
CA GLU A 45 9.83 1.38 -9.32
C GLU A 45 9.25 0.00 -9.64
N GLU A 46 10.10 -1.02 -9.62
CA GLU A 46 9.70 -2.43 -9.66
C GLU A 46 9.49 -2.92 -8.22
N VAL A 47 8.34 -3.55 -7.93
CA VAL A 47 7.90 -3.79 -6.56
C VAL A 47 7.29 -5.18 -6.35
N MET A 48 7.36 -5.62 -5.10
CA MET A 48 6.56 -6.72 -4.58
C MET A 48 5.49 -6.16 -3.64
N VAL A 49 4.22 -6.36 -3.98
CA VAL A 49 3.08 -5.80 -3.23
C VAL A 49 2.33 -6.92 -2.48
N SER A 50 2.30 -6.83 -1.16
CA SER A 50 1.48 -7.70 -0.31
C SER A 50 0.11 -7.07 -0.09
N VAL A 51 -0.96 -7.83 -0.33
CA VAL A 51 -2.34 -7.41 -0.04
C VAL A 51 -2.85 -8.18 1.16
N LEU A 52 -3.18 -7.49 2.26
CA LEU A 52 -3.77 -8.09 3.45
C LEU A 52 -5.11 -7.41 3.73
N ARG A 53 -6.22 -8.10 3.52
CA ARG A 53 -7.57 -7.57 3.79
C ARG A 53 -7.97 -7.80 5.24
N GLY A 54 -8.63 -6.79 5.83
CA GLY A 54 -9.22 -6.88 7.16
C GLY A 54 -10.28 -8.00 7.23
N PRO A 55 -10.68 -8.46 8.43
CA PRO A 55 -10.18 -8.04 9.75
C PRO A 55 -8.93 -8.82 10.22
N LYS A 56 -8.37 -9.71 9.38
CA LYS A 56 -7.22 -10.57 9.71
C LYS A 56 -5.89 -9.87 9.46
N THR A 57 -5.76 -8.64 9.96
CA THR A 57 -4.60 -7.76 9.79
C THR A 57 -4.25 -7.09 11.11
N PHE A 58 -3.04 -6.51 11.20
CA PHE A 58 -2.56 -5.86 12.42
C PHE A 58 -3.48 -4.74 12.91
N THR A 59 -3.94 -3.87 12.00
CA THR A 59 -4.88 -2.78 12.30
C THR A 59 -6.35 -3.20 12.20
N ARG A 60 -6.63 -4.43 11.73
CA ARG A 60 -7.95 -4.93 11.31
C ARG A 60 -8.58 -4.20 10.13
N GLU A 61 -7.83 -3.30 9.53
CA GLU A 61 -8.17 -2.63 8.27
C GLU A 61 -7.49 -3.35 7.10
N ASP A 62 -7.82 -2.95 5.88
CA ASP A 62 -7.02 -3.35 4.73
C ASP A 62 -5.63 -2.73 4.83
N ILE A 63 -4.62 -3.57 4.63
CA ILE A 63 -3.21 -3.21 4.62
C ILE A 63 -2.63 -3.59 3.27
N VAL A 64 -1.87 -2.65 2.68
CA VAL A 64 -1.02 -2.92 1.52
C VAL A 64 0.42 -2.63 1.88
N GLU A 65 1.31 -3.57 1.60
CA GLU A 65 2.76 -3.40 1.79
C GLU A 65 3.45 -3.38 0.44
N ILE A 66 4.13 -2.28 0.14
CA ILE A 66 4.89 -2.09 -1.10
C ILE A 66 6.38 -2.25 -0.75
N ASN A 67 7.00 -3.32 -1.24
CA ASN A 67 8.42 -3.59 -1.06
C ASN A 67 9.18 -3.10 -2.29
N CYS A 68 10.04 -2.10 -2.10
CA CYS A 68 10.87 -1.48 -3.13
C CYS A 68 12.34 -1.95 -3.00
N HIS A 69 13.13 -1.84 -4.06
CA HIS A 69 14.54 -2.27 -4.10
C HIS A 69 15.52 -1.45 -3.24
N GLY A 70 15.06 -0.37 -2.59
CA GLY A 70 15.88 0.37 -1.61
C GLY A 70 16.49 1.68 -2.12
N GLY A 71 16.22 2.10 -3.35
CA GLY A 71 16.63 3.42 -3.84
C GLY A 71 15.91 4.53 -3.06
N ILE A 72 16.64 5.36 -2.32
CA ILE A 72 16.02 6.41 -1.50
C ILE A 72 15.17 7.38 -2.34
N LEU A 73 15.61 7.66 -3.57
CA LEU A 73 14.89 8.51 -4.51
C LEU A 73 13.56 7.89 -4.95
N THR A 74 13.57 6.60 -5.33
CA THR A 74 12.37 5.90 -5.78
C THR A 74 11.40 5.65 -4.64
N ILE A 75 11.89 5.36 -3.42
CA ILE A 75 11.07 5.26 -2.21
C ILE A 75 10.33 6.57 -1.93
N ASN A 76 11.03 7.71 -1.98
CA ASN A 76 10.42 9.02 -1.76
C ASN A 76 9.39 9.33 -2.86
N ARG A 77 9.68 9.01 -4.12
CA ARG A 77 8.75 9.18 -5.24
C ARG A 77 7.48 8.34 -5.05
N VAL A 78 7.61 7.08 -4.65
CA VAL A 78 6.46 6.23 -4.33
C VAL A 78 5.65 6.83 -3.18
N LEU A 79 6.31 7.38 -2.16
CA LEU A 79 5.63 8.00 -1.00
C LEU A 79 4.80 9.21 -1.43
N GLU A 80 5.42 10.12 -2.18
CA GLU A 80 4.78 11.29 -2.75
C GLU A 80 3.56 10.92 -3.62
N LEU A 81 3.69 9.89 -4.45
CA LEU A 81 2.56 9.38 -5.24
C LEU A 81 1.43 8.89 -4.34
N THR A 82 1.71 8.06 -3.33
CA THR A 82 0.65 7.60 -2.42
C THR A 82 -0.09 8.77 -1.75
N MET A 83 0.64 9.81 -1.35
CA MET A 83 0.06 11.00 -0.73
C MET A 83 -0.79 11.80 -1.71
N THR A 84 -0.28 11.99 -2.94
CA THR A 84 -0.99 12.69 -4.02
C THR A 84 -2.34 12.04 -4.33
N TYR A 85 -2.44 10.72 -4.21
CA TYR A 85 -3.66 9.97 -4.47
C TYR A 85 -4.51 9.66 -3.25
N GLY A 86 -4.25 10.30 -2.10
CA GLY A 86 -5.16 10.31 -0.94
C GLY A 86 -4.63 9.65 0.32
N ALA A 87 -3.40 9.12 0.32
CA ALA A 87 -2.76 8.70 1.57
C ALA A 87 -2.32 9.92 2.38
N ARG A 88 -2.08 9.71 3.67
CA ARG A 88 -1.36 10.67 4.51
C ARG A 88 -0.26 9.98 5.28
N ILE A 89 0.71 10.76 5.73
CA ILE A 89 1.73 10.27 6.65
C ILE A 89 1.05 9.82 7.95
N ALA A 90 1.43 8.64 8.41
CA ALA A 90 0.98 8.10 9.68
C ALA A 90 1.69 8.82 10.83
N GLU A 91 0.97 9.09 11.92
CA GLU A 91 1.58 9.61 13.13
C GLU A 91 2.47 8.55 13.80
N PRO A 92 3.47 8.96 14.59
CA PRO A 92 4.26 8.02 15.39
C PRO A 92 3.37 7.10 16.23
N GLY A 93 3.50 5.78 16.05
CA GLY A 93 2.72 4.78 16.78
C GLY A 93 1.27 4.59 16.30
N GLU A 94 0.84 5.28 15.25
CA GLU A 94 -0.56 5.25 14.81
C GLU A 94 -1.05 3.84 14.45
N TYR A 95 -0.23 3.04 13.75
CA TYR A 95 -0.59 1.67 13.41
C TYR A 95 -0.90 0.83 14.65
N THR A 96 -0.08 0.97 15.70
CA THR A 96 -0.30 0.26 16.97
C THR A 96 -1.54 0.80 17.69
N LYS A 97 -1.76 2.12 17.66
CA LYS A 97 -2.97 2.74 18.23
C LYS A 97 -4.24 2.22 17.54
N ARG A 98 -4.24 2.09 16.21
CA ARG A 98 -5.37 1.53 15.44
C ARG A 98 -5.58 0.04 15.75
N ALA A 99 -4.51 -0.74 15.82
CA ALA A 99 -4.58 -2.14 16.24
C ALA A 99 -5.26 -2.30 17.60
N PHE A 100 -4.94 -1.41 18.56
CA PHE A 100 -5.57 -1.38 19.88
C PHE A 100 -7.05 -0.96 19.81
N LEU A 101 -7.38 0.14 19.13
CA LEU A 101 -8.75 0.66 19.03
C LEU A 101 -9.70 -0.28 18.29
N ASN A 102 -9.20 -1.02 17.30
CA ASN A 102 -9.97 -2.00 16.55
C ASN A 102 -9.91 -3.41 17.18
N GLY A 103 -9.22 -3.56 18.32
CA GLY A 103 -9.10 -4.80 19.07
C GLY A 103 -10.45 -5.38 19.51
N PRO A 104 -10.54 -6.68 19.82
CA PRO A 104 -11.81 -7.30 20.16
C PRO A 104 -12.24 -6.80 21.54
N HIS A 105 -13.35 -6.06 21.57
CA HIS A 105 -14.33 -6.19 22.65
C HIS A 105 -15.28 -7.32 22.30
#